data_AF-I4DDA4-F1
#
_entry.id   AF-I4DDA4-F1
#
_cell.length_a   1.000
_cell.length_b   1.000
_cell.length_c   1.000
_cell.angle_alpha   90.00
_cell.angle_beta   90.00
_cell.angle_gamma   90.00
#
_symmetry.space_group_name_H-M   'P 1'
#
loop_
_entity.id
_entity.type
_entity.pdbx_description
1 polymer ?
#
loop_
_entity_poly.entity_id
_entity_poly.type
_entity_poly.pdbx_seq_one_letter_code
_entity_poly.pdbx_strand_id
1 'polypeptide(L)' 'LAEYELQIINSDNVQEAARETDGYFIKSGIVTVIKDALIPSGTVI' A
#
# COMPACT_ATOMS: atom_id res chain seq x y z
N LEU A 1 -10.16 -9.92 19.78
CA LEU A 1 -9.03 -9.94 18.82
C LEU A 1 -9.22 -8.69 17.98
N ALA A 2 -8.39 -7.67 18.16
CA ALA A 2 -8.52 -6.45 17.38
C ALA A 2 -8.18 -6.81 15.93
N GLU A 3 -9.14 -6.64 15.02
CA GLU A 3 -8.86 -6.76 13.60
C GLU A 3 -7.90 -5.63 13.22
N TYR A 4 -6.74 -5.98 12.68
CA TYR A 4 -5.75 -4.99 12.29
C TYR A 4 -6.25 -4.29 11.02
N GLU A 5 -6.51 -2.99 11.12
CA GLU A 5 -6.99 -2.16 10.02
C GLU A 5 -5.87 -1.89 9.00
N LEU A 6 -6.24 -1.85 7.71
CA LEU A 6 -5.34 -1.44 6.63
C LEU A 6 -5.00 0.05 6.76
N GLN A 7 -3.71 0.38 6.65
CA GLN A 7 -3.24 1.77 6.61
C GLN A 7 -2.43 2.02 5.33
N ILE A 8 -2.79 3.08 4.60
CA ILE A 8 -2.05 3.57 3.43
C ILE A 8 -1.60 5.00 3.75
N ILE A 9 -0.38 5.13 4.25
CA ILE A 9 0.15 6.37 4.82
C ILE A 9 1.49 6.80 4.21
N ASN A 10 2.29 5.86 3.67
CA ASN A 10 3.63 6.10 3.13
C ASN A 10 4.50 6.94 4.09
N SER A 11 4.59 6.54 5.36
CA SER A 11 5.25 7.31 6.43
C SER A 11 6.73 7.59 6.18
N ASP A 12 7.37 6.72 5.39
CA ASP A 12 8.78 6.82 5.03
C ASP A 12 9.02 7.78 3.85
N ASN A 13 7.97 8.41 3.33
CA ASN A 13 8.02 9.34 2.19
C ASN A 13 8.67 8.71 0.94
N VAL A 14 8.40 7.42 0.70
CA VAL A 14 8.90 6.68 -0.46
C VAL A 14 8.44 7.40 -1.73
N GLN A 15 9.37 7.65 -2.66
CA GLN A 15 9.07 8.33 -3.91
C GLN A 15 8.66 7.37 -5.03
N GLU A 16 9.39 6.26 -5.15
CA GLU A 16 9.21 5.25 -6.20
C GLU A 16 9.28 3.85 -5.59
N ALA A 17 8.29 3.01 -5.85
CA ALA A 17 8.29 1.60 -5.46
C ALA A 17 7.49 0.74 -6.45
N ALA A 18 8.14 -0.30 -6.97
CA ALA A 18 7.51 -1.35 -7.76
C ALA A 18 7.05 -2.48 -6.82
N ARG A 19 5.75 -2.52 -6.52
CA ARG A 19 5.09 -3.43 -5.58
C ARG A 19 3.85 -4.07 -6.20
N GLU A 20 3.85 -4.22 -7.52
CA GLU A 20 2.68 -4.67 -8.29
C GLU A 20 2.24 -6.08 -7.87
N THR A 21 3.18 -6.92 -7.42
CA THR A 21 2.88 -8.24 -6.84
C THR A 21 2.10 -8.16 -5.52
N ASP A 22 2.24 -7.04 -4.81
CA ASP A 22 1.55 -6.73 -3.56
C ASP A 22 0.30 -5.86 -3.81
N GLY A 23 -0.01 -5.55 -5.08
CA GLY A 23 -1.24 -4.86 -5.48
C GLY A 23 -1.17 -3.34 -5.50
N TYR A 24 0.01 -2.72 -5.34
CA TYR A 24 0.16 -1.27 -5.41
C TYR A 24 1.48 -0.86 -6.06
N PHE A 25 1.63 0.42 -6.37
CA PHE A 25 2.93 1.02 -6.65
C PHE A 25 2.97 2.42 -6.06
N ILE A 26 4.18 2.96 -5.89
CA ILE A 26 4.37 4.35 -5.48
C ILE A 26 5.08 5.07 -6.61
N LYS A 27 4.55 6.23 -7.01
CA LYS A 27 5.16 7.11 -8.01
C LYS A 27 4.99 8.55 -7.59
N SER A 28 6.07 9.33 -7.59
CA SER A 28 6.09 10.70 -7.06
C SER A 28 5.49 10.81 -5.64
N GLY A 29 5.67 9.79 -4.79
CA GLY A 29 5.10 9.75 -3.44
C GLY A 29 3.63 9.37 -3.33
N ILE A 30 2.93 9.18 -4.46
CA ILE A 30 1.52 8.80 -4.50
C ILE A 30 1.41 7.28 -4.51
N VAL A 31 0.78 6.72 -3.49
CA VAL A 31 0.41 5.31 -3.47
C VAL A 31 -0.79 5.10 -4.40
N THR A 32 -0.65 4.22 -5.38
CA THR A 32 -1.74 3.81 -6.28
C THR A 32 -2.02 2.34 -6.07
N VAL A 33 -3.24 2.01 -5.64
CA VAL A 33 -3.73 0.62 -5.56
C VAL A 33 -4.19 0.18 -6.95
N ILE A 34 -3.74 -1.00 -7.37
CA ILE A 34 -4.09 -1.58 -8.66
C ILE A 34 -5.55 -2.02 -8.62
N LYS A 35 -6.29 -1.78 -9.70
CA LYS A 35 -7.69 -2.21 -9.84
C LYS A 35 -7.81 -3.70 -9.54
N ASP A 36 -8.80 -4.05 -8.72
CA ASP A 36 -9.12 -5.42 -8.30
C ASP A 36 -8.03 -6.12 -7.45
N ALA A 37 -7.00 -5.38 -6.98
CA ALA A 37 -6.03 -5.91 -6.05
C ALA A 37 -6.63 -6.15 -4.65
N LEU A 38 -6.25 -7.27 -4.03
CA LEU A 38 -6.58 -7.57 -2.63
C LEU A 38 -5.43 -7.11 -1.75
N ILE A 39 -5.68 -6.12 -0.88
CA ILE A 39 -4.74 -5.72 0.16
C ILE A 39 -5.15 -6.39 1.47
N PRO A 40 -4.30 -7.25 2.08
CA PRO A 40 -4.64 -7.96 3.32
C PRO A 40 -4.88 -7.01 4.50
N SER A 41 -5.76 -7.39 5.42
CA SER A 41 -5.93 -6.72 6.71
C SER A 41 -4.60 -6.63 7.47
N GLY A 42 -4.36 -5.50 8.13
CA GLY A 42 -3.15 -5.20 8.87
C GLY A 42 -1.93 -4.82 8.04
N THR A 43 -2.08 -4.68 6.71
CA THR A 43 -1.01 -4.11 5.87
C THR A 43 -0.81 -2.63 6.22
N VAL A 44 0.45 -2.22 6.34
CA VAL A 44 0.86 -0.81 6.43
C VAL A 44 1.70 -0.50 5.20
N ILE A 45 1.20 0.41 4.37
CA ILE A 45 1.84 0.89 3.14
C ILE A 45 2.32 2.32 3.35
#